data_AF-A0A1M6SZ20-F1
#
_entry.id   AF-A0A1M6SZ20-F1
#
_cell.length_a   1.000
_cell.length_b   1.000
_cell.length_c   1.000
_cell.angle_alpha   90.00
_cell.angle_beta   90.00
_cell.angle_gamma   90.00
#
_symmetry.space_group_name_H-M   'P 1'
#
loop_
_entity.id
_entity.type
_entity.pdbx_description
1 polymer ?
#
loop_
_entity_poly.entity_id
_entity_poly.type
_entity_poly.pdbx_seq_one_letter_code
_entity_poly.pdbx_strand_id
1 'polypeptide(L)'
;KHREALLDTFEKSPLSGTKFAALHGVKYQTFATWVQNRKRERDEYPVVPGDEPPAQKLLESLVELELPATACMRETTPSTGCLLVEHPSGIRMTVADESQAELAATLLNKLNPVPSC
;
A
#
# COMPACT_ATOMS: atom_id res chain seq x y z
N LYS A 1 -19.13 32.17 -12.73
CA LYS A 1 -19.12 33.29 -11.75
C LYS A 1 -19.15 32.83 -10.28
N HIS A 2 -20.23 32.23 -9.74
CA HIS A 2 -20.26 31.86 -8.31
C HIS A 2 -19.27 30.72 -7.94
N ARG A 3 -19.16 29.68 -8.79
CA ARG A 3 -18.22 28.56 -8.61
C ARG A 3 -16.75 29.00 -8.61
N GLU A 4 -16.37 29.88 -9.54
CA GLU A 4 -14.98 30.34 -9.66
C GLU A 4 -14.56 31.20 -8.48
N ALA A 5 -15.44 32.09 -8.02
CA ALA A 5 -15.20 32.90 -6.82
C ALA A 5 -15.03 32.04 -5.55
N LEU A 6 -15.76 30.93 -5.44
CA LEU A 6 -15.59 29.96 -4.36
C LEU A 6 -14.24 29.23 -4.42
N LEU A 7 -13.77 28.89 -5.62
CA LEU A 7 -12.46 28.25 -5.79
C LEU A 7 -11.31 29.24 -5.54
N ASP A 8 -11.45 30.51 -5.92
CA ASP A 8 -10.46 31.55 -5.63
C ASP A 8 -10.36 31.88 -4.13
N THR A 9 -11.49 31.86 -3.42
CA THR A 9 -11.52 32.02 -1.96
C THR A 9 -10.96 30.80 -1.24
N PHE A 10 -11.15 29.60 -1.78
CA PHE A 10 -10.50 28.39 -1.28
C PHE A 10 -8.97 28.44 -1.41
N GLU A 11 -8.43 28.86 -2.55
CA GLU A 11 -6.97 28.96 -2.76
C GLU A 11 -6.29 29.96 -1.80
N LYS A 12 -7.03 30.99 -1.37
CA LYS A 12 -6.56 31.97 -0.37
C LYS A 12 -6.78 31.52 1.07
N SER A 13 -7.56 30.46 1.28
CA SER A 13 -7.95 29.98 2.60
C SER A 13 -7.04 28.83 3.05
N PRO A 14 -6.55 28.82 4.29
CA PRO A 14 -5.79 27.70 4.84
C PRO A 14 -6.69 26.52 5.28
N LEU A 15 -7.98 26.52 4.92
CA LEU A 15 -8.93 25.51 5.35
C LEU A 15 -8.86 24.25 4.48
N SER A 16 -9.08 23.08 5.10
CA SER A 16 -9.24 21.83 4.35
C SER A 16 -10.49 21.88 3.47
N GLY A 17 -10.44 21.26 2.29
CA GLY A 17 -11.55 21.28 1.32
C GLY A 17 -12.89 20.77 1.89
N THR A 18 -12.84 19.82 2.83
CA THR A 18 -14.01 19.33 3.57
C THR A 18 -14.64 20.39 4.46
N LYS A 19 -13.83 21.14 5.23
CA LYS A 19 -14.33 22.23 6.09
C LYS A 19 -14.82 23.41 5.26
N PHE A 20 -14.12 23.73 4.17
CA PHE A 20 -14.51 24.78 3.25
C PHE A 20 -15.87 24.49 2.59
N ALA A 21 -16.07 23.26 2.10
CA ALA A 21 -17.34 22.84 1.51
C ALA A 21 -18.51 22.95 2.51
N ALA A 22 -18.29 22.53 3.76
CA ALA A 22 -19.30 22.63 4.82
C ALA A 22 -19.68 24.09 5.15
N LEU A 23 -18.70 25.00 5.21
CA LEU A 23 -18.94 26.42 5.49
C LEU A 23 -19.73 27.12 4.37
N HIS A 24 -19.50 26.72 3.12
CA HIS A 24 -20.17 27.29 1.95
C HIS A 24 -21.44 26.53 1.53
N GLY A 25 -21.87 25.52 2.31
CA GLY A 25 -23.11 24.78 2.07
C GLY A 25 -23.06 23.88 0.82
N VAL A 26 -21.86 23.50 0.36
CA VAL A 26 -21.68 22.64 -0.81
C VAL A 26 -21.31 21.23 -0.35
N LYS A 27 -21.86 20.21 -1.00
CA LYS A 27 -21.43 18.82 -0.77
C LYS A 27 -19.94 18.70 -1.14
N TYR A 28 -19.16 18.10 -0.24
CA TYR A 28 -17.71 17.94 -0.44
C TYR A 28 -17.37 17.26 -1.78
N GLN A 29 -18.10 16.21 -2.15
CA GLN A 29 -17.94 15.49 -3.41
C GLN A 29 -17.98 16.45 -4.62
N THR A 30 -19.00 17.31 -4.68
CA THR A 30 -19.17 18.30 -5.74
C THR A 30 -18.03 19.31 -5.76
N PHE A 31 -17.63 19.79 -4.57
CA PHE A 31 -16.53 20.74 -4.44
C PHE A 31 -15.19 20.13 -4.88
N ALA A 32 -14.91 18.88 -4.50
CA ALA A 32 -13.71 18.15 -4.89
C ALA A 32 -13.62 17.96 -6.42
N THR A 33 -14.74 17.58 -7.07
CA THR A 33 -14.80 17.50 -8.54
C THR A 33 -14.49 18.85 -9.18
N TRP A 34 -14.99 19.96 -8.61
CA TRP A 34 -14.71 21.28 -9.15
C TRP A 34 -13.24 21.70 -9.05
N VAL A 35 -12.60 21.40 -7.92
CA VAL A 35 -11.16 21.62 -7.71
C VAL A 35 -10.35 20.78 -8.69
N GLN A 36 -10.70 19.51 -8.87
CA GLN A 36 -10.01 18.60 -9.79
C GLN A 36 -10.12 19.07 -11.24
N ASN A 37 -11.30 19.50 -11.68
CA ASN A 37 -11.49 20.01 -13.05
C ASN A 37 -10.65 21.26 -13.30
N ARG A 38 -10.59 22.18 -12.33
CA ARG A 38 -9.78 23.42 -12.42
C ARG A 38 -8.29 23.11 -12.50
N LYS A 39 -7.80 22.07 -11.81
CA LYS A 39 -6.40 21.61 -11.92
C LYS A 39 -6.09 21.00 -13.29
N ARG A 40 -7.03 20.24 -13.87
CA ARG A 40 -6.91 19.68 -15.22
C ARG A 40 -6.90 20.78 -16.29
N GLU A 41 -7.76 21.79 -16.15
CA GLU A 41 -7.83 22.94 -17.06
C GLU A 41 -6.58 23.84 -16.98
N ARG A 42 -5.88 23.86 -15.85
CA ARG A 42 -4.64 24.63 -15.65
C ARG A 42 -3.37 23.90 -16.11
N ASP A 43 -3.49 22.74 -16.76
CA ASP A 43 -2.35 21.92 -17.24
C ASP A 43 -1.35 21.55 -16.13
N GLU A 44 -1.76 21.64 -14.86
CA GLU A 44 -0.92 21.33 -13.69
C GLU A 44 -0.72 19.81 -13.53
N TYR A 45 -1.45 19.02 -14.33
CA TYR A 45 -1.15 17.63 -14.64
C TYR A 45 -0.79 17.57 -16.13
N PRO A 46 0.46 17.27 -16.51
CA PRO A 46 0.76 16.97 -17.90
C PRO A 46 -0.11 15.78 -18.29
N VAL A 47 -1.06 16.01 -19.20
CA VAL A 47 -1.83 14.95 -19.83
C VAL A 47 -0.83 14.15 -20.67
N VAL A 48 -0.34 13.05 -20.13
CA VAL A 48 0.37 12.06 -20.92
C VAL A 48 -0.64 11.52 -21.92
N PRO A 49 -0.40 11.61 -23.25
CA PRO A 49 -1.34 11.09 -24.24
C PRO A 49 -1.42 9.57 -24.09
N GLY A 50 -2.48 9.09 -23.42
CA GLY A 50 -2.65 7.68 -23.04
C GLY A 50 -3.60 7.41 -21.86
N ASP A 51 -4.09 8.45 -21.18
CA ASP A 51 -5.06 8.32 -20.08
C ASP A 51 -6.50 8.14 -20.60
N GLU A 52 -6.82 6.93 -21.05
CA GLU A 52 -8.17 6.39 -20.84
C GLU A 52 -8.43 6.27 -19.32
N PRO A 53 -9.68 6.47 -18.85
CA PRO A 53 -9.97 6.54 -17.41
C PRO A 53 -9.40 5.32 -16.66
N PRO A 54 -8.52 5.50 -15.65
CA PRO A 54 -7.82 4.40 -14.98
C PRO A 54 -8.71 3.73 -13.93
N ALA A 55 -10.00 3.55 -14.23
CA ALA A 55 -10.90 2.78 -13.38
C ALA A 55 -10.67 1.27 -13.54
N GLN A 56 -10.20 0.83 -14.71
CA GLN A 56 -10.09 -0.60 -15.03
C GLN A 56 -8.73 -1.20 -14.65
N LYS A 57 -7.64 -0.41 -14.75
CA LYS A 57 -6.27 -0.90 -14.52
C LYS A 57 -5.85 -0.95 -13.03
N LEU A 58 -6.58 -0.24 -12.15
CA LEU A 58 -6.34 -0.31 -10.69
C LEU A 58 -6.99 -1.54 -10.05
N LEU A 59 -7.97 -2.17 -10.70
CA LEU A 59 -8.62 -3.39 -10.19
C LEU A 59 -7.81 -4.66 -10.46
N GLU A 60 -7.01 -4.69 -11.54
CA GLU A 60 -6.16 -5.84 -11.89
C GLU A 60 -4.96 -6.01 -10.96
N SER A 61 -4.65 -5.02 -10.12
CA SER A 61 -3.51 -5.01 -9.20
C SER A 61 -3.92 -4.90 -7.72
N LEU A 62 -5.12 -5.35 -7.37
CA LEU A 62 -5.50 -5.53 -5.97
C LEU A 62 -5.25 -7.00 -5.61
N VAL A 63 -4.17 -7.25 -4.88
CA VAL A 63 -3.95 -8.55 -4.22
C VAL A 63 -4.60 -8.47 -2.84
N GLU A 64 -5.51 -9.40 -2.58
CA GLU A 64 -6.03 -9.65 -1.25
C GLU A 64 -4.94 -10.36 -0.45
N LEU A 65 -4.29 -9.59 0.45
CA LEU A 65 -3.29 -10.12 1.36
C LEU A 65 -3.98 -10.46 2.67
N GLU A 66 -4.27 -11.75 2.89
CA GLU A 66 -4.61 -12.24 4.22
C GLU A 66 -3.37 -12.11 5.11
N LEU A 67 -3.32 -11.03 5.90
CA LEU A 67 -2.42 -10.98 7.04
C LEU A 67 -2.94 -12.03 8.03
N PRO A 68 -2.16 -13.07 8.38
CA PRO A 68 -2.57 -13.98 9.44
C PRO A 68 -2.82 -13.11 10.68
N ALA A 69 -4.06 -13.16 11.17
CA ALA A 69 -4.43 -12.50 12.41
C ALA A 69 -3.35 -12.86 13.42
N THR A 70 -2.70 -11.84 13.98
CA THR A 70 -1.64 -11.93 14.96
C THR A 70 -2.14 -12.69 16.19
N ALA A 71 -2.16 -14.02 16.12
CA ALA A 71 -2.34 -14.90 17.24
C ALA A 71 -0.96 -15.19 17.86
N CYS A 72 -0.22 -14.13 18.18
CA CYS A 72 0.92 -14.19 19.09
C CYS A 72 0.84 -13.00 20.06
N MET A 73 -0.34 -12.81 20.66
CA MET A 73 -0.50 -12.07 21.91
C MET A 73 -1.09 -13.03 22.94
N ARG A 74 -0.22 -13.90 23.45
CA ARG A 74 -0.26 -14.45 24.80
C ARG A 74 1.10 -15.09 25.07
N GLU A 75 2.01 -14.27 25.56
CA GLU A 75 3.17 -14.73 26.31
C GLU A 75 2.70 -15.54 27.50
N THR A 76 3.09 -16.82 27.54
CA THR A 76 3.53 -17.50 28.76
C THR A 76 4.34 -18.74 28.37
N THR A 77 5.53 -18.55 27.80
CA THR A 77 6.68 -19.48 27.91
C THR A 77 7.93 -18.75 27.38
N PRO A 78 9.12 -19.04 27.92
CA PRO A 78 10.33 -18.28 27.61
C PRO A 78 10.62 -18.32 26.12
N SER A 79 11.00 -17.16 25.61
CA SER A 79 11.40 -16.91 24.24
C SER A 79 12.57 -17.83 23.84
N THR A 80 12.26 -19.02 23.33
CA THR A 80 13.17 -19.71 22.43
C THR A 80 13.04 -18.99 21.09
N GLY A 81 13.99 -18.09 20.81
CA GLY A 81 13.97 -17.25 19.62
C GLY A 81 13.89 -18.10 18.37
N CYS A 82 12.83 -17.94 17.59
CA CYS A 82 12.75 -18.59 16.27
C CYS A 82 13.78 -17.96 15.34
N LEU A 83 14.50 -18.80 14.59
CA LEU A 83 15.40 -18.37 13.53
C LEU A 83 14.68 -18.41 12.19
N LEU A 84 14.66 -17.28 11.49
CA LEU A 84 14.22 -17.21 10.10
C LEU A 84 15.43 -17.43 9.20
N VAL A 85 15.33 -18.41 8.30
CA VAL A 85 16.37 -18.70 7.31
C VAL A 85 15.83 -18.39 5.92
N GLU A 86 16.54 -17.52 5.20
CA GLU A 86 16.24 -17.15 3.82
C GLU A 86 17.32 -17.74 2.89
N HIS A 87 16.88 -18.49 1.88
CA HIS A 87 17.76 -19.07 0.88
C HIS A 87 17.76 -18.23 -0.41
N PRO A 88 18.88 -18.11 -1.16
CA PRO A 88 18.95 -17.32 -2.39
C PRO A 88 17.95 -17.70 -3.49
N SER A 89 17.38 -18.91 -3.44
CA SER A 89 16.31 -19.33 -4.33
C SER A 89 14.93 -18.75 -4.00
N GLY A 90 14.82 -17.93 -2.94
CA GLY A 90 13.58 -17.33 -2.46
C GLY A 90 12.79 -18.20 -1.48
N ILE A 91 13.33 -19.34 -1.05
CA ILE A 91 12.72 -20.19 -0.03
C ILE A 91 12.95 -19.58 1.35
N ARG A 92 11.91 -19.53 2.17
CA ARG A 92 11.97 -19.08 3.56
C ARG A 92 11.51 -20.19 4.49
N MET A 93 12.24 -20.42 5.57
CA MET A 93 11.87 -21.39 6.61
C MET A 93 12.08 -20.81 8.00
N THR A 94 11.23 -21.21 8.94
CA THR A 94 11.31 -20.81 10.34
C THR A 94 11.69 -22.02 11.19
N VAL A 95 12.75 -21.88 11.97
CA VAL A 95 13.25 -22.89 12.90
C VAL A 95 12.91 -22.42 14.31
N ALA A 96 11.94 -23.08 14.96
CA ALA A 96 11.44 -22.68 16.27
C ALA A 96 12.20 -23.33 17.43
N ASP A 97 12.87 -24.45 17.16
CA ASP A 97 13.52 -25.28 18.15
C ASP A 97 14.85 -25.84 17.60
N GLU A 98 15.80 -26.09 18.49
CA GLU A 98 17.12 -26.64 18.13
C GLU A 98 17.03 -28.03 17.49
N SER A 99 16.06 -28.86 17.91
CA SER A 99 15.83 -30.19 17.31
C SER A 99 15.47 -30.14 15.81
N GLN A 100 14.99 -28.99 15.32
CA GLN A 100 14.65 -28.78 13.91
C GLN A 100 15.85 -28.35 13.06
N ALA A 101 16.98 -28.00 13.68
CA ALA A 101 18.16 -27.48 12.98
C ALA A 101 18.78 -28.51 12.01
N GLU A 102 18.88 -29.79 12.41
CA GLU A 102 19.45 -30.84 11.56
C GLU A 102 18.58 -31.14 10.32
N LEU A 103 17.26 -31.17 10.50
CA LEU A 103 16.33 -31.35 9.40
C LEU A 103 16.36 -30.14 8.45
N ALA A 104 16.37 -28.93 8.99
CA ALA A 104 16.48 -27.70 8.22
C ALA A 104 17.80 -27.65 7.40
N ALA A 105 18.93 -28.01 8.02
CA ALA A 105 20.21 -28.10 7.34
C ALA A 105 20.20 -29.14 6.20
N THR A 106 19.58 -30.29 6.42
CA THR A 106 19.46 -31.34 5.40
C THR A 106 18.65 -30.85 4.19
N LEU A 107 17.53 -30.16 4.43
CA LEU A 107 16.71 -29.58 3.37
C LEU A 107 17.48 -28.51 2.58
N LEU A 108 18.15 -27.59 3.26
CA LEU A 108 18.97 -26.56 2.61
C LEU A 108 20.07 -27.16 1.73
N ASN A 109 20.73 -28.23 2.19
CA ASN A 109 21.78 -28.92 1.43
C ASN A 109 21.23 -29.65 0.19
N LYS A 110 19.99 -30.15 0.23
CA LYS A 110 19.35 -30.74 -0.95
C LYS A 110 18.89 -29.68 -1.95
N LEU A 111 18.54 -28.49 -1.46
CA LEU A 111 18.09 -27.35 -2.26
C LEU A 111 19.25 -26.54 -2.85
N ASN A 112 20.45 -26.67 -2.31
CA ASN A 112 21.67 -26.14 -2.87
C ASN A 112 22.35 -27.23 -3.71
N PRO A 113 21.96 -27.43 -5.00
CA PRO A 113 22.71 -28.32 -5.86
C PRO A 113 24.14 -27.81 -5.89
N VAL A 114 25.07 -28.61 -5.36
CA VAL A 114 26.50 -28.37 -5.55
C VAL A 114 26.69 -28.13 -7.05
N PRO A 115 27.23 -26.98 -7.48
CA PRO A 115 27.51 -26.78 -8.89
C PRO A 115 28.44 -27.91 -9.31
N SER A 116 27.90 -28.86 -10.06
CA SER A 116 28.69 -29.89 -10.72
C SER A 116 29.63 -29.16 -11.68
N CYS A 117 30.91 -29.07 -11.33
CA CYS A 117 31.98 -28.66 -12.22
C CYS A 117 32.03 -29.54 -13.46
#